data_AF-A0A949XNR2-F1
#
_entry.id   AF-A0A949XNR2-F1
#
_cell.length_a   1.000
_cell.length_b   1.000
_cell.length_c   1.000
_cell.angle_alpha   90.00
_cell.angle_beta   90.00
_cell.angle_gamma   90.00
#
_symmetry.space_group_name_H-M   'P 1'
#
loop_
_entity.id
_entity.type
_entity.pdbx_description
1 polymer ?
#
loop_
_entity_poly.entity_id
_entity_poly.type
_entity_poly.pdbx_seq_one_letter_code
_entity_poly.pdbx_strand_id
1 'polypeptide(L)'
;MHRALVAVVLAAPLLAADQNAPLSAPEIMKRVAENQDREQKARAAFLYEETIRVDTRRTNGKLAREERADLLVTPTAQGTEKKRRSIAGRYWYKGKYI
;
A
#
# COMPACT_ATOMS: atom_id res chain seq x y z
N MET A 1 -34.36 -66.98 -13.77
CA MET A 1 -33.54 -67.36 -14.94
C MET A 1 -33.55 -66.20 -15.92
N HIS A 2 -32.37 -65.69 -16.30
CA HIS A 2 -32.02 -65.04 -17.56
C HIS A 2 -32.92 -63.89 -18.10
N ARG A 3 -32.48 -62.62 -17.97
CA ARG A 3 -31.75 -61.89 -19.03
C ARG A 3 -31.73 -60.35 -18.88
N ALA A 4 -30.54 -59.82 -19.17
CA ALA A 4 -30.22 -58.56 -19.87
C ALA A 4 -30.40 -57.21 -19.16
N LEU A 5 -29.23 -56.71 -18.76
CA LEU A 5 -28.83 -55.34 -18.55
C LEU A 5 -29.05 -54.48 -19.82
N VAL A 6 -29.70 -53.32 -19.68
CA VAL A 6 -29.61 -52.21 -20.64
C VAL A 6 -29.38 -50.93 -19.84
N ALA A 7 -28.14 -50.48 -19.83
CA ALA A 7 -27.74 -49.18 -19.33
C ALA A 7 -28.17 -48.11 -20.33
N VAL A 8 -29.05 -47.19 -19.92
CA VAL A 8 -29.31 -45.95 -20.64
C VAL A 8 -28.62 -44.83 -19.86
N VAL A 9 -27.38 -44.54 -20.24
CA VAL A 9 -26.69 -43.31 -19.83
C VAL A 9 -27.29 -42.19 -20.67
N LEU A 10 -28.17 -41.38 -20.05
CA LEU A 10 -28.64 -40.14 -20.65
C LEU A 10 -27.47 -39.17 -20.74
N ALA A 11 -26.87 -39.05 -21.92
CA ALA A 11 -25.87 -38.04 -22.22
C ALA A 11 -26.55 -36.66 -22.29
N ALA A 12 -26.60 -35.96 -21.15
CA ALA A 12 -26.82 -34.52 -21.15
C ALA A 12 -25.52 -33.84 -21.60
N PRO A 13 -25.50 -33.04 -22.69
CA PRO A 13 -24.31 -32.28 -23.01
C PRO A 13 -24.18 -31.19 -21.95
N LEU A 14 -23.18 -31.33 -21.07
CA LEU A 14 -22.64 -30.18 -20.35
C LEU A 14 -22.13 -29.22 -21.42
N LEU A 15 -22.88 -28.14 -21.65
CA LEU A 15 -22.30 -26.89 -22.15
C LEU A 15 -21.36 -26.40 -21.05
N ALA A 16 -20.17 -26.98 -21.00
CA ALA A 16 -19.04 -26.38 -20.30
C ALA A 16 -18.77 -25.07 -21.03
N ALA A 17 -19.23 -23.96 -20.44
CA ALA A 17 -18.72 -22.64 -20.83
C ALA A 17 -17.20 -22.73 -20.72
N ASP A 18 -16.52 -22.56 -21.84
CA ASP A 18 -15.06 -22.57 -21.89
C ASP A 18 -14.56 -21.38 -21.08
N GLN A 19 -14.18 -21.63 -19.83
CA GLN A 19 -13.64 -20.61 -18.93
C GLN A 19 -12.27 -20.08 -19.42
N ASN A 20 -11.73 -20.65 -20.51
CA ASN A 20 -10.48 -20.25 -21.15
C ASN A 20 -10.68 -19.49 -22.46
N ALA A 21 -11.90 -19.05 -22.80
CA ALA A 21 -12.08 -18.12 -23.92
C ALA A 21 -11.22 -16.87 -23.68
N PRO A 22 -10.36 -16.47 -24.64
CA PRO A 22 -9.49 -15.31 -24.46
C PRO A 22 -10.37 -14.07 -24.25
N LEU A 23 -10.10 -13.35 -23.15
CA LEU A 23 -10.84 -12.14 -22.83
C LEU A 23 -10.67 -11.11 -23.95
N SER A 24 -11.77 -10.45 -24.29
CA SER A 24 -11.70 -9.30 -25.18
C SER A 24 -10.91 -8.17 -24.51
N ALA A 25 -10.28 -7.31 -25.32
CA ALA A 25 -9.54 -6.15 -24.80
C ALA A 25 -10.38 -5.27 -23.84
N PRO A 26 -11.68 -4.99 -24.11
CA PRO A 26 -12.53 -4.26 -23.16
C PRO A 26 -12.69 -4.95 -21.79
N GLU A 27 -12.83 -6.27 -21.76
CA GLU A 27 -12.96 -7.02 -20.51
C GLU A 27 -11.67 -7.01 -19.70
N ILE A 28 -10.51 -7.09 -20.38
CA ILE A 28 -9.20 -6.93 -19.76
C ILE A 28 -9.10 -5.53 -19.15
N MET A 29 -9.42 -4.49 -19.91
CA MET A 29 -9.32 -3.11 -19.44
C MET A 29 -10.28 -2.81 -18.28
N LYS A 30 -11.47 -3.40 -18.29
CA LYS A 30 -12.41 -3.33 -17.15
C LYS A 30 -11.78 -3.91 -15.88
N ARG A 31 -11.20 -5.11 -15.96
CA ARG A 31 -10.52 -5.74 -14.82
C ARG A 31 -9.30 -4.93 -14.37
N VAL A 32 -8.54 -4.36 -15.31
CA VAL A 32 -7.41 -3.47 -14.98
C VAL A 32 -7.90 -2.25 -14.20
N ALA A 33 -8.98 -1.60 -14.64
CA ALA A 33 -9.55 -0.44 -13.94
C ALA A 33 -10.04 -0.81 -12.54
N GLU A 34 -10.76 -1.92 -12.39
CA GLU A 34 -11.21 -2.43 -11.08
C GLU A 34 -10.02 -2.74 -10.16
N ASN A 35 -8.94 -3.32 -10.70
CA ASN A 35 -7.73 -3.61 -9.94
C ASN A 35 -7.03 -2.32 -9.51
N GLN A 36 -6.90 -1.34 -10.40
CA GLN A 36 -6.28 -0.05 -10.10
C GLN A 36 -7.06 0.72 -9.02
N ASP A 37 -8.40 0.70 -9.05
CA ASP A 37 -9.23 1.33 -8.02
C ASP A 37 -9.04 0.66 -6.65
N ARG A 38 -8.97 -0.68 -6.59
CA ARG A 38 -8.68 -1.40 -5.34
C ARG A 38 -7.27 -1.11 -4.82
N GLU A 39 -6.27 -1.08 -5.70
CA GLU A 39 -4.88 -0.77 -5.35
C GLU A 39 -4.73 0.66 -4.84
N GLN A 40 -5.42 1.62 -5.46
CA GLN A 40 -5.41 3.00 -5.01
C GLN A 40 -6.03 3.13 -3.61
N LYS A 41 -7.10 2.38 -3.32
CA LYS A 41 -7.69 2.29 -1.98
C LYS A 41 -6.75 1.61 -0.98
N ALA A 42 -6.04 0.55 -1.38
CA ALA A 42 -5.08 -0.16 -0.54
C ALA A 42 -3.83 0.68 -0.23
N ARG A 43 -3.38 1.51 -1.18
CA ARG A 43 -2.23 2.41 -0.99
C ARG A 43 -2.45 3.47 0.09
N ALA A 44 -3.71 3.78 0.42
CA ALA A 44 -4.03 4.62 1.56
C ALA A 44 -3.74 3.96 2.92
N ALA A 45 -3.48 2.65 2.95
CA ALA A 45 -3.30 1.87 4.19
C ALA A 45 -1.84 1.66 4.62
N PHE A 46 -0.85 2.10 3.83
CA PHE A 46 0.55 1.96 4.24
C PHE A 46 0.96 3.05 5.23
N LEU A 47 1.18 2.64 6.47
CA LEU A 47 1.90 3.44 7.45
C LEU A 47 3.39 3.38 7.11
N TYR A 48 4.03 4.53 7.02
CA TYR A 48 5.48 4.60 6.87
C TYR A 48 6.11 5.47 7.94
N GLU A 49 7.38 5.19 8.23
CA GLU A 49 8.19 6.00 9.13
C GLU A 49 9.02 7.00 8.33
N GLU A 50 8.97 8.26 8.74
CA GLU A 50 9.75 9.34 8.17
C GLU A 50 10.71 9.86 9.23
N THR A 51 12.02 9.78 8.97
CA THR A 51 13.05 10.41 9.79
C THR A 51 13.46 11.73 9.17
N ILE A 52 13.35 12.81 9.95
CA ILE A 52 13.84 14.13 9.58
C ILE A 52 15.06 14.46 10.45
N ARG A 53 16.14 14.91 9.81
CA ARG A 53 17.33 15.45 10.48
C ARG A 53 17.50 16.92 10.11
N VAL A 54 17.63 17.78 11.11
CA VAL A 54 17.80 19.22 10.95
C VAL A 54 19.08 19.68 11.66
N ASP A 55 20.01 20.24 10.89
CA ASP A 55 21.21 20.88 11.39
C ASP A 55 21.14 22.39 11.10
N THR A 56 21.13 23.21 12.15
CA THR A 56 21.11 24.68 12.03
C THR A 56 22.44 25.25 12.45
N ARG A 57 23.00 26.16 11.63
CA ARG A 57 24.24 26.88 11.94
C ARG A 57 23.96 28.37 12.15
N ARG A 58 24.77 29.01 12.99
CA ARG A 58 24.78 30.47 13.17
C ARG A 58 25.47 31.15 11.98
N THR A 59 25.35 32.46 11.88
CA THR A 59 26.06 33.29 10.87
C THR A 59 27.58 33.10 10.91
N ASN A 60 28.15 32.78 12.07
CA ASN A 60 29.58 32.47 12.24
C ASN A 60 29.95 30.99 11.97
N GLY A 61 29.05 30.21 11.36
CA GLY A 61 29.27 28.81 10.98
C GLY A 61 29.19 27.78 12.13
N LYS A 62 29.13 28.23 13.39
CA LYS A 62 29.01 27.34 14.56
C LYS A 62 27.64 26.65 14.57
N LEU A 63 27.63 25.36 14.92
CA LEU A 63 26.40 24.59 15.07
C LEU A 63 25.55 25.19 16.19
N ALA A 64 24.28 25.47 15.88
CA ALA A 64 23.30 26.02 16.80
C ALA A 64 22.33 24.94 17.29
N ARG A 65 21.99 23.99 16.43
CA ARG A 65 21.06 22.90 16.72
C ARG A 65 21.34 21.71 15.81
N GLU A 66 21.18 20.53 16.36
CA GLU A 66 21.11 19.25 15.66
C GLU A 66 19.89 18.52 16.23
N GLU A 67 18.92 18.20 15.37
CA GLU A 67 17.65 17.59 15.75
C GLU A 67 17.35 16.42 14.81
N ARG A 68 16.83 15.34 15.39
CA ARG A 68 16.27 14.18 14.70
C ARG A 68 14.84 13.99 15.20
N ALA A 69 13.89 13.94 14.29
CA ALA A 69 12.51 13.60 14.58
C ALA A 69 12.11 12.37 13.77
N ASP A 70 11.56 11.36 14.43
CA ASP A 70 10.94 10.22 13.76
C ASP A 70 9.41 10.41 13.79
N LEU A 71 8.77 10.30 12.63
CA LEU A 71 7.34 10.51 12.44
C LEU A 71 6.70 9.24 11.88
N LEU A 72 5.55 8.88 12.42
CA LEU A 72 4.66 7.92 11.79
C LEU A 72 3.74 8.68 10.84
N VAL A 73 3.70 8.26 9.59
CA VAL A 73 2.98 8.95 8.53
C VAL A 73 1.85 8.06 8.02
N THR A 74 0.63 8.61 8.07
CA THR A 74 -0.61 7.94 7.71
C THR A 74 -1.25 8.67 6.53
N PRO A 75 -1.34 8.04 5.35
CA PRO A 75 -2.13 8.58 4.25
C PRO A 75 -3.61 8.67 4.65
N THR A 76 -4.27 9.74 4.26
CA THR A 76 -5.70 9.98 4.48
C THR A 76 -6.35 10.41 3.17
N ALA A 77 -7.68 10.41 3.09
CA ALA A 77 -8.37 10.85 1.87
C ALA A 77 -8.07 12.31 1.48
N GLN A 78 -7.69 13.16 2.43
CA GLN A 78 -7.40 14.58 2.24
C GLN A 78 -5.90 14.90 2.14
N GLY A 79 -5.03 13.88 2.16
CA GLY A 79 -3.57 14.06 2.13
C GLY A 79 -2.87 13.12 3.10
N THR A 80 -2.09 13.65 4.03
CA THR A 80 -1.28 12.84 4.93
C THR A 80 -1.30 13.40 6.36
N GLU A 81 -1.56 12.55 7.34
CA GLU A 81 -1.40 12.87 8.77
C GLU A 81 -0.02 12.42 9.24
N LYS A 82 0.72 13.30 9.93
CA LYS A 82 2.03 12.98 10.51
C LYS A 82 1.97 13.04 12.03
N LYS A 83 2.28 11.93 12.70
CA LYS A 83 2.38 11.85 14.16
C LYS A 83 3.84 11.70 14.58
N ARG A 84 4.35 12.65 15.36
CA ARG A 84 5.73 12.58 15.87
C ARG A 84 5.83 11.48 16.93
N ARG A 85 6.73 10.52 16.72
CA ARG A 85 7.03 9.43 17.66
C ARG A 85 8.12 9.82 18.63
N SER A 86 9.18 10.43 18.12
CA SER A 86 10.34 10.84 18.90
C SER A 86 10.85 12.19 18.42
N ILE A 87 11.56 12.87 19.32
CA ILE A 87 12.45 13.97 18.98
C ILE A 87 13.68 13.84 19.87
N ALA A 88 14.84 13.86 19.25
CA ALA A 88 16.13 13.80 19.93
C ALA A 88 17.06 14.82 19.31
N GLY A 89 17.98 15.34 20.10
CA GLY A 89 18.89 16.35 19.59
C GLY A 89 19.49 17.17 20.70
N ARG A 90 20.17 18.23 20.28
CA ARG A 90 20.77 19.21 21.16
C ARG A 90 20.72 20.58 20.51
N TYR A 91 20.60 21.61 21.31
CA TYR A 91 20.70 22.98 20.85
C TYR A 91 21.56 23.83 21.76
N TRP A 92 22.22 24.81 21.18
CA TRP A 92 23.10 25.72 21.89
C TRP A 92 22.28 26.77 22.63
N TYR A 93 22.29 26.68 23.96
CA TYR A 93 21.61 27.58 24.86
C TYR A 93 22.57 28.08 25.94
N LYS A 94 22.68 29.39 26.10
CA LYS A 94 23.49 30.04 27.15
C LYS A 94 24.91 29.46 27.31
N GLY A 95 25.61 29.25 26.19
CA GLY A 95 27.03 28.85 26.20
C GLY A 95 27.28 27.35 26.32
N LYS A 96 26.24 26.52 26.30
CA LYS A 96 26.36 25.06 26.30
C LYS A 96 25.29 24.42 25.42
N TYR A 97 25.50 23.16 25.04
CA TYR A 97 24.44 22.34 24.46
C TYR A 97 23.53 21.81 25.56
N ILE A 98 22.22 21.85 25.30
CA ILE A 98 21.18 21.17 26.08
C ILE A 98 20.27 20.37 25.15
#